data_AF-A0A2V9M673-F1
#
_entry.id   AF-A0A2V9M673-F1
#
_cell.length_a   1.000
_cell.length_b   1.000
_cell.length_c   1.000
_cell.angle_alpha   90.00
_cell.angle_beta   90.00
_cell.angle_gamma   90.00
#
_symmetry.space_group_name_H-M   'P 1'
#
loop_
_entity.id
_entity.type
_entity.pdbx_description
1 polymer ?
#
loop_
_entity_poly.entity_id
_entity_poly.type
_entity_poly.pdbx_seq_one_letter_code
_entity_poly.pdbx_strand_id
1 'polypeptide(L)'
;MKRRAILLFIVCCQAIHVDAQELSLLGQLPELGRDWTLRNQATKKEGAYEYSWATFTNSKTGDLISFAADKYTNANRTVGSDPVRQAATDMFPGGLPRFMHDRPTGWLIADVIRFSVVTLETGVDATRKNVKAEALEYSYVYESEAHSAPNRLAHGYVLAFGDTVVFVQHTSTHVITSDDARSMVLSVLRNHPSSRPLQ
;
A
#
# COMPACT_ATOMS: atom_id res chain seq x y z
N MET A 1 10.90 -21.92 -61.95
CA MET A 1 10.16 -22.20 -60.70
C MET A 1 10.75 -21.36 -59.57
N LYS A 2 10.10 -20.25 -59.17
CA LYS A 2 10.56 -19.37 -58.08
C LYS A 2 9.90 -19.80 -56.77
N ARG A 3 10.65 -20.37 -55.83
CA ARG A 3 10.17 -20.67 -54.46
C ARG A 3 10.28 -19.39 -53.63
N ARG A 4 9.14 -18.88 -53.14
CA ARG A 4 9.07 -17.82 -52.14
C ARG A 4 9.18 -18.46 -50.76
N ALA A 5 10.20 -18.09 -49.98
CA ALA A 5 10.28 -18.40 -48.56
C ALA A 5 9.51 -17.31 -47.80
N ILE A 6 8.47 -17.69 -47.08
CA ILE A 6 7.74 -16.82 -46.16
C ILE A 6 8.42 -16.97 -44.80
N LEU A 7 9.06 -15.91 -44.32
CA LEU A 7 9.57 -15.82 -42.96
C LEU A 7 8.38 -15.51 -42.04
N LEU A 8 7.97 -16.46 -41.21
CA LEU A 8 7.05 -16.19 -40.09
C LEU A 8 7.86 -15.59 -38.94
N PHE A 9 7.66 -14.30 -38.69
CA PHE A 9 8.09 -13.66 -37.43
C PHE A 9 7.12 -14.11 -36.33
N ILE A 10 7.52 -15.10 -35.53
CA ILE A 10 6.83 -15.42 -34.28
C ILE A 10 7.23 -14.35 -33.28
N VAL A 11 6.38 -13.32 -33.13
CA VAL A 11 6.46 -12.39 -32.01
C VAL A 11 5.98 -13.17 -30.78
N CYS A 12 6.93 -13.76 -30.04
CA CYS A 12 6.66 -14.22 -28.69
C CYS A 12 6.33 -12.99 -27.84
N CYS A 13 5.04 -12.70 -27.66
CA CYS A 13 4.57 -11.88 -26.56
C CYS A 13 4.90 -12.63 -25.26
N GLN A 14 6.11 -12.46 -24.76
CA GLN A 14 6.40 -12.78 -23.37
C GLN A 14 5.59 -11.80 -22.53
N ALA A 15 4.42 -12.25 -22.07
CA ALA A 15 3.77 -11.64 -20.94
C ALA A 15 4.74 -11.80 -19.77
N ILE A 16 5.47 -10.73 -19.46
CA ILE A 16 6.31 -10.65 -18.27
C ILE A 16 5.33 -10.83 -17.11
N HIS A 17 5.27 -12.06 -16.57
CA HIS A 17 4.67 -12.27 -15.27
C HIS A 17 5.55 -11.46 -14.32
N VAL A 18 4.97 -10.40 -13.75
CA VAL A 18 5.59 -9.68 -12.64
C VAL A 18 5.63 -10.71 -11.51
N ASP A 19 6.77 -11.40 -11.36
CA ASP A 19 7.01 -12.23 -10.18
C ASP A 19 6.72 -11.36 -8.96
N ALA A 20 5.82 -11.83 -8.11
CA ALA A 20 5.39 -11.11 -6.91
C ALA A 20 6.59 -10.90 -5.99
N GLN A 21 7.28 -9.77 -6.16
CA GLN A 21 8.50 -9.48 -5.43
C GLN A 21 8.16 -9.24 -3.95
N GLU A 22 8.63 -10.14 -3.08
CA GLU A 22 8.47 -10.02 -1.64
C GLU A 22 9.34 -8.85 -1.13
N LEU A 23 8.72 -7.96 -0.35
CA LEU A 23 9.41 -6.83 0.31
C LEU A 23 9.56 -7.13 1.80
N SER A 24 10.73 -6.81 2.36
CA SER A 24 11.13 -7.23 3.72
C SER A 24 10.06 -7.01 4.80
N LEU A 25 9.48 -5.80 4.88
CA LEU A 25 8.45 -5.47 5.88
C LEU A 25 7.01 -5.62 5.39
N LEU A 26 6.79 -5.79 4.08
CA LEU A 26 5.44 -5.86 3.50
C LEU A 26 5.04 -7.30 3.14
N GLY A 27 6.00 -8.22 3.13
CA GLY A 27 5.81 -9.57 2.60
C GLY A 27 5.47 -9.54 1.12
N GLN A 28 4.65 -10.51 0.70
CA GLN A 28 4.16 -10.58 -0.66
C GLN A 28 3.07 -9.51 -0.86
N LEU A 29 3.33 -8.58 -1.79
CA LEU A 29 2.36 -7.58 -2.18
C LEU A 29 1.10 -8.24 -2.79
N PRO A 30 -0.09 -7.66 -2.59
CA PRO A 30 -1.32 -8.19 -3.18
C PRO A 30 -1.25 -8.17 -4.71
N GLU A 31 -1.83 -9.20 -5.34
CA GLU A 31 -2.06 -9.19 -6.78
C GLU A 31 -3.12 -8.13 -7.11
N LEU A 32 -2.70 -7.12 -7.87
CA LEU A 32 -3.61 -6.10 -8.39
C LEU A 32 -4.10 -6.48 -9.78
N GLY A 33 -5.29 -5.97 -10.14
CA GLY A 33 -5.85 -6.18 -11.47
C GLY A 33 -4.95 -5.62 -12.59
N ARG A 34 -5.20 -6.08 -13.82
CA ARG A 34 -4.44 -5.77 -15.06
C ARG A 34 -4.20 -4.28 -15.33
N ASP A 35 -5.07 -3.45 -14.78
CA ASP A 35 -5.04 -2.01 -14.99
C ASP A 35 -4.02 -1.31 -14.07
N TRP A 36 -3.45 -2.01 -13.08
CA TRP A 36 -2.48 -1.48 -12.13
C TRP A 36 -1.04 -1.83 -12.53
N THR A 37 -0.18 -0.83 -12.50
CA THR A 37 1.25 -0.98 -12.80
C THR A 37 2.09 -0.54 -11.61
N LEU A 38 3.10 -1.34 -11.26
CA LEU A 38 4.09 -0.95 -10.25
C LEU A 38 4.87 0.27 -10.73
N ARG A 39 4.81 1.36 -9.97
CA ARG A 39 5.52 2.61 -10.26
C ARG A 39 6.88 2.67 -9.58
N ASN A 40 6.94 2.27 -8.32
CA ASN A 40 8.17 2.29 -7.53
C ASN A 40 8.03 1.34 -6.34
N GLN A 41 9.17 0.79 -5.89
CA GLN A 41 9.29 0.14 -4.60
C GLN A 41 10.73 0.21 -4.11
N ALA A 42 10.94 0.15 -2.80
CA ALA A 42 12.26 -0.06 -2.24
C ALA A 42 12.18 -0.58 -0.80
N THR A 43 13.36 -0.92 -0.26
CA THR A 43 13.58 -1.11 1.17
C THR A 43 14.85 -0.38 1.58
N LYS A 44 14.82 0.34 2.70
CA LYS A 44 15.94 1.11 3.25
C LYS A 44 16.16 0.71 4.71
N LYS A 45 17.42 0.57 5.12
CA LYS A 45 17.82 0.25 6.50
C LYS A 45 18.74 1.35 7.02
N GLU A 46 18.43 1.90 8.19
CA GLU A 46 19.16 3.00 8.83
C GLU A 46 19.23 2.79 10.35
N GLY A 47 20.32 2.18 10.83
CA GLY A 47 20.48 1.87 12.25
C GLY A 47 19.36 0.96 12.76
N ALA A 48 18.59 1.45 13.74
CA ALA A 48 17.45 0.73 14.32
C ALA A 48 16.17 0.76 13.45
N TYR A 49 16.19 1.50 12.35
CA TYR A 49 15.06 1.68 11.46
C TYR A 49 15.18 0.84 10.18
N GLU A 50 14.04 0.30 9.76
CA GLU A 50 13.86 -0.27 8.42
C GLU A 50 12.56 0.27 7.84
N TYR A 51 12.58 0.56 6.54
CA TYR A 51 11.44 1.07 5.79
C TYR A 51 11.27 0.25 4.52
N SER A 52 10.06 -0.15 4.18
CA SER A 52 9.71 -0.71 2.87
C SER A 52 8.53 0.05 2.28
N TRP A 53 8.50 0.26 0.98
CA TRP A 53 7.35 0.86 0.31
C TRP A 53 7.17 0.31 -1.09
N ALA A 54 5.92 0.41 -1.57
CA ALA A 54 5.56 0.13 -2.95
C ALA A 54 4.39 1.04 -3.36
N THR A 55 4.42 1.51 -4.59
CA THR A 55 3.39 2.39 -5.16
C THR A 55 2.97 1.85 -6.51
N PHE A 56 1.67 1.74 -6.72
CA PHE A 56 1.05 1.32 -7.97
C PHE A 56 0.23 2.46 -8.54
N THR A 57 0.09 2.48 -9.86
CA THR A 57 -0.75 3.46 -10.57
C THR A 57 -1.73 2.74 -11.48
N ASN A 58 -3.00 3.13 -11.41
CA ASN A 58 -4.02 2.63 -12.31
C ASN A 58 -3.93 3.35 -13.67
N SER A 59 -3.69 2.59 -14.73
CA SER A 59 -3.54 3.10 -16.11
C SER A 59 -4.81 3.72 -16.69
N LYS A 60 -6.00 3.39 -16.17
CA LYS A 60 -7.28 3.94 -16.64
C LYS A 60 -7.71 5.19 -15.88
N THR A 61 -7.57 5.17 -14.55
CA THR A 61 -8.09 6.23 -13.68
C THR A 61 -7.02 7.21 -13.21
N GLY A 62 -5.75 6.83 -13.27
CA GLY A 62 -4.64 7.57 -12.67
C GLY A 62 -4.54 7.42 -11.15
N ASP A 63 -5.37 6.58 -10.54
CA ASP A 63 -5.37 6.34 -9.10
C ASP A 63 -4.04 5.76 -8.61
N LEU A 64 -3.75 6.00 -7.34
CA LEU A 64 -2.59 5.46 -6.66
C LEU A 64 -3.02 4.47 -5.57
N ILE A 65 -2.36 3.32 -5.51
CA ILE A 65 -2.36 2.46 -4.34
C ILE A 65 -0.94 2.45 -3.80
N SER A 66 -0.80 2.83 -2.53
CA SER A 66 0.50 2.97 -1.88
C SER A 66 0.56 2.13 -0.61
N PHE A 67 1.67 1.45 -0.47
CA PHE A 67 2.06 0.65 0.69
C PHE A 67 3.31 1.27 1.29
N ALA A 68 3.33 1.38 2.61
CA ALA A 68 4.52 1.75 3.36
C ALA A 68 4.57 0.93 4.63
N ALA A 69 5.75 0.52 5.04
CA ALA A 69 5.96 -0.10 6.32
C ALA A 69 7.21 0.50 6.95
N ASP A 70 7.15 0.75 8.24
CA ASP A 70 8.30 1.13 9.05
C ASP A 70 8.45 0.16 10.22
N LYS A 71 9.71 -0.12 10.56
CA LYS A 71 10.09 -0.94 11.71
C LYS A 71 11.06 -0.14 12.55
N TYR A 72 10.80 -0.08 13.84
CA TYR A 72 11.71 0.52 14.81
C TYR A 72 12.03 -0.48 15.90
N THR A 73 13.23 -1.04 15.85
CA THR A 73 13.65 -2.20 16.67
C THR A 73 13.40 -1.94 18.16
N ASN A 74 12.82 -2.93 18.86
CA ASN A 74 12.45 -2.88 20.28
C ASN A 74 11.34 -1.88 20.65
N ALA A 75 10.65 -1.29 19.68
CA ALA A 75 9.44 -0.54 19.95
C ALA A 75 8.24 -1.49 20.11
N ASN A 76 7.33 -1.15 21.02
CA ASN A 76 6.01 -1.76 21.07
C ASN A 76 4.99 -0.75 20.57
N ARG A 77 4.47 -0.96 19.36
CA ARG A 77 3.56 -0.03 18.69
C ARG A 77 2.18 -0.63 18.59
N THR A 78 1.18 0.19 18.89
CA THR A 78 -0.23 -0.17 18.77
C THR A 78 -0.93 0.84 17.88
N VAL A 79 -1.98 0.42 17.17
CA VAL A 79 -2.70 1.27 16.22
C VAL A 79 -3.33 2.51 16.87
N GLY A 80 -3.67 2.43 18.16
CA GLY A 80 -4.23 3.54 18.93
C GLY A 80 -3.21 4.53 19.48
N SER A 81 -1.90 4.24 19.40
CA SER A 81 -0.87 5.13 19.93
C SER A 81 -0.73 6.41 19.10
N ASP A 82 -0.52 7.56 19.78
CA ASP A 82 -0.38 8.87 19.12
C ASP A 82 0.70 8.89 18.02
N PRO A 83 1.88 8.25 18.17
CA PRO A 83 2.87 8.21 17.10
C PRO A 83 2.37 7.50 15.83
N VAL A 84 1.59 6.43 15.97
CA VAL A 84 1.03 5.69 14.83
C VAL A 84 -0.07 6.51 14.16
N ARG A 85 -0.91 7.17 14.96
CA ARG A 85 -1.97 8.06 14.47
C ARG A 85 -1.37 9.23 13.69
N GLN A 86 -0.35 9.89 14.22
CA GLN A 86 0.36 10.96 13.52
C GLN A 86 1.05 10.45 12.24
N ALA A 87 1.68 9.27 12.29
CA ALA A 87 2.26 8.70 11.08
C ALA A 87 1.20 8.45 9.99
N ALA A 88 -0.03 8.11 10.36
CA ALA A 88 -1.11 7.87 9.39
C ALA A 88 -1.52 9.13 8.61
N THR A 89 -1.37 10.33 9.17
CA THR A 89 -1.62 11.58 8.43
C THR A 89 -0.46 11.92 7.50
N ASP A 90 0.76 11.59 7.92
CA ASP A 90 1.98 12.09 7.28
C ASP A 90 2.60 11.08 6.29
N MET A 91 2.13 9.83 6.29
CA MET A 91 2.76 8.74 5.53
C MET A 91 2.61 8.89 4.02
N PHE A 92 1.44 9.37 3.55
CA PHE A 92 1.15 9.42 2.12
C PHE A 92 0.68 10.79 1.60
N PRO A 93 1.48 11.86 1.73
CA PRO A 93 1.08 13.18 1.23
C PRO A 93 0.76 13.12 -0.27
N GLY A 94 -0.49 13.42 -0.65
CA GLY A 94 -0.96 13.32 -2.03
C GLY A 94 -0.98 11.90 -2.61
N GLY A 95 -0.87 10.87 -1.78
CA GLY A 95 -0.91 9.46 -2.18
C GLY A 95 0.45 8.79 -2.40
N LEU A 96 1.57 9.44 -2.11
CA LEU A 96 2.91 8.85 -2.27
C LEU A 96 3.61 8.67 -0.92
N PRO A 97 4.29 7.53 -0.69
CA PRO A 97 5.05 7.30 0.54
C PRO A 97 6.02 8.43 0.83
N ARG A 98 6.02 8.97 2.06
CA ARG A 98 6.93 10.04 2.48
C ARG A 98 8.40 9.69 2.33
N PHE A 99 8.74 8.39 2.38
CA PHE A 99 10.10 7.89 2.19
C PHE A 99 10.63 8.10 0.77
N MET A 100 9.76 8.35 -0.21
CA MET A 100 10.15 8.62 -1.59
C MET A 100 10.64 10.06 -1.82
N HIS A 101 10.40 10.97 -0.87
CA HIS A 101 10.58 12.40 -1.09
C HIS A 101 11.28 13.06 0.10
N ASP A 102 12.44 13.67 -0.16
CA ASP A 102 13.14 14.49 0.83
C ASP A 102 12.53 15.90 0.97
N ARG A 103 11.48 16.21 0.19
CA ARG A 103 10.86 17.54 0.09
C ARG A 103 9.34 17.44 0.20
N PRO A 104 8.67 18.53 0.62
CA PRO A 104 7.21 18.60 0.64
C PRO A 104 6.64 18.26 -0.74
N THR A 105 5.56 17.48 -0.77
CA THR A 105 4.94 17.02 -2.02
C THR A 105 4.03 18.07 -2.67
N GLY A 106 3.79 19.20 -1.98
CA GLY A 106 2.85 20.23 -2.40
C GLY A 106 1.38 19.82 -2.19
N TRP A 107 1.11 18.85 -1.31
CA TRP A 107 -0.23 18.39 -0.95
C TRP A 107 -0.47 18.56 0.55
N LEU A 108 -1.59 19.17 0.90
CA LEU A 108 -2.03 19.37 2.28
C LEU A 108 -3.31 18.58 2.54
N ILE A 109 -3.46 18.06 3.75
CA ILE A 109 -4.75 17.54 4.22
C ILE A 109 -5.65 18.74 4.45
N ALA A 110 -6.68 18.88 3.62
CA ALA A 110 -7.68 19.93 3.75
C ALA A 110 -8.82 19.52 4.69
N ASP A 111 -9.15 18.23 4.74
CA ASP A 111 -10.19 17.70 5.63
C ASP A 111 -9.95 16.24 6.04
N VAL A 112 -10.45 15.87 7.23
CA VAL A 112 -10.41 14.52 7.78
C VAL A 112 -11.84 14.01 7.92
N ILE A 113 -12.23 13.12 7.00
CA ILE A 113 -13.58 12.55 6.95
C ILE A 113 -13.73 11.41 7.96
N ARG A 114 -12.69 10.59 8.13
CA ARG A 114 -12.71 9.43 9.03
C ARG A 114 -11.34 9.24 9.65
N PHE A 115 -11.32 8.85 10.93
CA PHE A 115 -10.09 8.49 11.63
C PHE A 115 -10.39 7.67 12.90
N SER A 116 -10.56 6.36 12.75
CA SER A 116 -11.09 5.49 13.81
C SER A 116 -10.41 4.13 13.86
N VAL A 117 -10.26 3.57 15.05
CA VAL A 117 -9.83 2.18 15.20
C VAL A 117 -11.02 1.26 14.89
N VAL A 118 -10.79 0.28 14.01
CA VAL A 118 -11.75 -0.73 13.58
C VAL A 118 -11.16 -2.13 13.78
N THR A 119 -12.02 -3.13 13.85
CA THR A 119 -11.59 -4.54 13.84
C THR A 119 -11.79 -5.13 12.45
N LEU A 120 -10.71 -5.61 11.84
CA LEU A 120 -10.73 -6.34 10.57
C LEU A 120 -10.77 -7.84 10.85
N GLU A 121 -11.66 -8.56 10.15
CA GLU A 121 -11.75 -10.02 10.19
C GLU A 121 -11.19 -10.59 8.88
N THR A 122 -10.15 -11.43 8.95
CA THR A 122 -9.48 -11.98 7.75
C THR A 122 -9.93 -13.38 7.36
N GLY A 123 -10.73 -14.01 8.21
CA GLY A 123 -11.21 -15.39 8.03
C GLY A 123 -10.96 -16.22 9.28
N VAL A 124 -10.84 -17.53 9.09
CA VAL A 124 -10.57 -18.50 10.15
C VAL A 124 -9.15 -19.06 10.04
N ASP A 125 -8.46 -19.21 11.16
CA ASP A 125 -7.15 -19.87 11.21
C ASP A 125 -7.27 -21.40 11.06
N ALA A 126 -6.12 -22.09 11.09
CA ALA A 126 -6.06 -23.56 11.05
C ALA A 126 -6.83 -24.25 12.20
N THR A 127 -7.12 -23.52 13.28
CA THR A 127 -7.91 -23.98 14.44
C THR A 127 -9.39 -23.61 14.35
N ARG A 128 -9.84 -23.08 13.20
CA ARG A 128 -11.19 -22.56 12.94
C ARG A 128 -11.59 -21.36 13.80
N LYS A 129 -10.63 -20.63 14.37
CA LYS A 129 -10.91 -19.40 15.11
C LYS A 129 -10.85 -18.20 14.17
N ASN A 130 -11.78 -17.27 14.35
CA ASN A 130 -11.77 -16.02 13.60
C ASN A 130 -10.49 -15.24 13.91
N VAL A 131 -9.72 -14.94 12.87
CA VAL A 131 -8.55 -14.08 12.97
C VAL A 131 -9.04 -12.64 12.87
N LYS A 132 -8.85 -11.89 13.95
CA LYS A 132 -9.19 -10.48 14.06
C LYS A 132 -7.93 -9.67 14.27
N ALA A 133 -7.85 -8.50 13.65
CA ALA A 133 -6.81 -7.52 13.92
C ALA A 133 -7.42 -6.13 14.07
N GLU A 134 -6.88 -5.34 14.98
CA GLU A 134 -7.20 -3.92 15.02
C GLU A 134 -6.46 -3.20 13.88
N ALA A 135 -7.16 -2.25 13.26
CA ALA A 135 -6.60 -1.36 12.26
C ALA A 135 -7.08 0.07 12.54
N LEU A 136 -6.24 1.07 12.25
CA LEU A 136 -6.70 2.45 12.16
C LEU A 136 -7.19 2.70 10.74
N GLU A 137 -8.49 2.92 10.58
CA GLU A 137 -9.11 3.32 9.32
C GLU A 137 -9.18 4.84 9.22
N TYR A 138 -8.83 5.38 8.05
CA TYR A 138 -8.86 6.81 7.82
C TYR A 138 -9.33 7.20 6.41
N SER A 139 -9.84 8.43 6.30
CA SER A 139 -10.20 9.08 5.04
C SER A 139 -9.87 10.56 5.08
N TYR A 140 -9.19 11.06 4.04
CA TYR A 140 -8.77 12.46 3.92
C TYR A 140 -9.13 13.06 2.57
N VAL A 141 -9.30 14.38 2.55
CA VAL A 141 -9.25 15.18 1.32
C VAL A 141 -7.88 15.87 1.27
N TYR A 142 -7.17 15.67 0.16
CA TYR A 142 -5.95 16.40 -0.14
C TYR A 142 -6.22 17.55 -1.12
N GLU A 143 -5.67 18.71 -0.81
CA GLU A 143 -5.59 19.86 -1.71
C GLU A 143 -4.14 20.11 -2.14
N SER A 144 -3.94 20.44 -3.41
CA SER A 144 -2.63 20.89 -3.87
C SER A 144 -2.39 22.32 -3.43
N GLU A 145 -1.23 22.62 -2.82
CA GLU A 145 -0.91 23.93 -2.20
C GLU A 145 -1.07 25.13 -3.14
N ALA A 146 -0.82 24.94 -4.44
CA ALA A 146 -0.94 26.00 -5.45
C ALA A 146 -2.22 25.87 -6.31
N HIS A 147 -3.18 25.02 -5.91
CA HIS A 147 -4.32 24.60 -6.73
C HIS A 147 -3.90 24.14 -8.15
N SER A 148 -2.69 23.59 -8.25
CA SER A 148 -2.05 23.18 -9.50
C SER A 148 -2.56 21.85 -10.03
N ALA A 149 -3.31 21.10 -9.21
CA ALA A 149 -3.92 19.83 -9.58
C ALA A 149 -5.29 19.66 -8.91
N PRO A 150 -6.16 18.78 -9.45
CA PRO A 150 -7.43 18.44 -8.80
C PRO A 150 -7.23 17.88 -7.39
N ASN A 151 -8.15 18.20 -6.49
CA ASN A 151 -8.21 17.62 -5.15
C ASN A 151 -8.28 16.10 -5.23
N ARG A 152 -7.74 15.44 -4.21
CA ARG A 152 -7.71 13.98 -4.12
C ARG A 152 -8.42 13.49 -2.88
N LEU A 153 -9.20 12.44 -3.02
CA LEU A 153 -9.71 11.68 -1.90
C LEU A 153 -8.73 10.56 -1.58
N ALA A 154 -8.50 10.32 -0.30
CA ALA A 154 -7.69 9.21 0.19
C ALA A 154 -8.48 8.39 1.20
N HIS A 155 -8.29 7.08 1.15
CA HIS A 155 -8.81 6.14 2.13
C HIS A 155 -7.76 5.07 2.40
N GLY A 156 -7.55 4.76 3.67
CA GLY A 156 -6.46 3.89 4.05
C GLY A 156 -6.64 3.24 5.41
N TYR A 157 -5.72 2.32 5.67
CA TYR A 157 -5.67 1.52 6.88
C TYR A 157 -4.23 1.46 7.40
N VAL A 158 -4.11 1.38 8.73
CA VAL A 158 -2.83 1.13 9.41
C VAL A 158 -2.95 -0.10 10.30
N LEU A 159 -1.98 -1.00 10.18
CA LEU A 159 -1.81 -2.19 11.01
C LEU A 159 -0.53 -2.07 11.84
N ALA A 160 -0.54 -2.61 13.06
CA ALA A 160 0.65 -2.68 13.89
C ALA A 160 0.96 -4.13 14.27
N PHE A 161 2.22 -4.53 14.08
CA PHE A 161 2.77 -5.86 14.35
C PHE A 161 4.02 -5.74 15.22
N GLY A 162 3.83 -5.57 16.53
CA GLY A 162 4.94 -5.39 17.47
C GLY A 162 5.73 -4.12 17.18
N ASP A 163 6.93 -4.28 16.62
CA ASP A 163 7.84 -3.17 16.29
C ASP A 163 7.66 -2.62 14.86
N THR A 164 6.80 -3.25 14.06
CA THR A 164 6.53 -2.93 12.67
C THR A 164 5.13 -2.35 12.51
N VAL A 165 4.97 -1.31 11.70
CA VAL A 165 3.66 -0.74 11.34
C VAL A 165 3.55 -0.65 9.83
N VAL A 166 2.39 -1.05 9.32
CA VAL A 166 2.11 -1.11 7.89
C VAL A 166 0.94 -0.20 7.56
N PHE A 167 1.11 0.62 6.54
CA PHE A 167 0.18 1.60 6.04
C PHE A 167 -0.22 1.23 4.61
N VAL A 168 -1.51 1.32 4.32
CA VAL A 168 -2.08 1.09 2.98
C VAL A 168 -3.02 2.22 2.66
N GLN A 169 -2.89 2.84 1.48
CA GLN A 169 -3.75 3.93 1.04
C GLN A 169 -4.11 3.82 -0.44
N HIS A 170 -5.40 3.99 -0.74
CA HIS A 170 -5.88 4.32 -2.07
C HIS A 170 -6.10 5.83 -2.16
N THR A 171 -5.57 6.45 -3.22
CA THR A 171 -5.75 7.87 -3.51
C THR A 171 -6.26 8.06 -4.92
N SER A 172 -7.30 8.87 -5.08
CA SER A 172 -7.98 9.13 -6.36
C SER A 172 -8.40 10.58 -6.48
N THR A 173 -8.54 11.07 -7.71
CA THR A 173 -9.26 12.33 -8.01
C THR A 173 -10.78 12.13 -8.07
N HIS A 174 -11.26 10.90 -7.89
CA HIS A 174 -12.66 10.52 -7.89
C HIS A 174 -13.09 10.06 -6.50
N VAL A 175 -14.41 9.91 -6.31
CA VAL A 175 -14.95 9.27 -5.11
C VAL A 175 -14.48 7.81 -5.08
N ILE A 176 -13.95 7.38 -3.94
CA ILE A 176 -13.52 6.00 -3.69
C ILE A 176 -14.42 5.39 -2.61
N THR A 177 -14.79 4.13 -2.79
CA THR A 177 -15.38 3.33 -1.72
C THR A 177 -14.27 2.71 -0.88
N SER A 178 -14.62 2.23 0.31
CA SER A 178 -13.65 1.58 1.18
C SER A 178 -13.11 0.24 0.66
N ASP A 179 -13.74 -0.35 -0.35
CA ASP A 179 -13.53 -1.74 -0.75
C ASP A 179 -12.11 -2.03 -1.24
N ASP A 180 -11.53 -1.13 -2.04
CA ASP A 180 -10.20 -1.32 -2.61
C ASP A 180 -9.14 -1.32 -1.50
N ALA A 181 -9.06 -0.25 -0.71
CA ALA A 181 -8.10 -0.16 0.39
C ALA A 181 -8.32 -1.27 1.45
N ARG A 182 -9.58 -1.65 1.71
CA ARG A 182 -9.92 -2.72 2.65
C ARG A 182 -9.45 -4.08 2.15
N SER A 183 -9.70 -4.39 0.88
CA SER A 183 -9.25 -5.63 0.25
C SER A 183 -7.72 -5.75 0.31
N MET A 184 -7.02 -4.64 0.05
CA MET A 184 -5.55 -4.59 0.10
C MET A 184 -5.00 -4.82 1.51
N VAL A 185 -5.51 -4.12 2.53
CA VAL A 185 -5.03 -4.32 3.91
C VAL A 185 -5.33 -5.72 4.44
N LEU A 186 -6.46 -6.33 4.04
CA LEU A 186 -6.77 -7.72 4.39
C LEU A 186 -5.78 -8.70 3.73
N SER A 187 -5.33 -8.41 2.50
CA SER A 187 -4.29 -9.20 1.85
C SER A 187 -2.95 -9.08 2.54
N VAL A 188 -2.55 -7.86 2.92
CA VAL A 188 -1.34 -7.63 3.74
C VAL A 188 -1.44 -8.43 5.03
N LEU A 189 -2.54 -8.32 5.76
CA LEU A 189 -2.72 -9.01 7.03
C LEU A 189 -2.61 -10.55 6.92
N ARG A 190 -3.07 -11.14 5.81
CA ARG A 190 -2.92 -12.58 5.53
C ARG A 190 -1.50 -12.99 5.18
N ASN A 191 -0.78 -12.15 4.42
CA ASN A 191 0.51 -12.51 3.82
C ASN A 191 1.71 -11.98 4.60
N HIS A 192 1.49 -11.12 5.60
CA HIS A 192 2.55 -10.45 6.35
C HIS A 192 3.47 -11.49 7.03
N PRO A 193 4.80 -11.27 7.04
CA PRO A 193 5.75 -12.21 7.63
C PRO A 193 5.45 -12.55 9.10
N SER A 194 4.99 -11.57 9.88
CA SER A 194 4.62 -11.76 11.29
C SER A 194 3.30 -12.52 11.51
N SER A 195 2.51 -12.74 10.45
CA SER A 195 1.25 -13.50 10.51
C SER A 195 1.43 -14.99 10.23
N ARG A 196 2.63 -15.43 9.81
CA ARG A 196 2.92 -16.85 9.58
C ARG A 196 3.11 -17.54 10.94
N PRO A 197 2.44 -18.67 11.23
CA PRO A 197 2.77 -19.46 12.42
C PRO A 197 4.25 -19.83 12.36
N LEU A 198 4.95 -19.70 13.48
CA LEU A 198 6.31 -20.23 13.64
C LEU A 198 6.25 -21.72 13.25
N GLN A 199 6.94 -22.08 12.16
CA GLN A 199 7.15 -23.48 11.78
C GLN A 199 8.17 -24.13 12.71
#